data_AF-A0A0R2FDP9-F1
#
_entry.id   AF-A0A0R2FDP9-F1
#
_cell.length_a   1.000
_cell.length_b   1.000
_cell.length_c   1.000
_cell.angle_alpha   90.00
_cell.angle_beta   90.00
_cell.angle_gamma   90.00
#
_symmetry.space_group_name_H-M   'P 1'
#
loop_
_entity.id
_entity.type
_entity.pdbx_description
1 polymer ?
#
loop_
_entity_poly.entity_id
_entity_poly.type
_entity_poly.pdbx_seq_one_letter_code
_entity_poly.pdbx_strand_id
1 'polypeptide(L)' 'MLIVPISTSEKYRTLEKYVKSPLFIRIDTGEIHGTALLQHIRAVDPTKRSDGEVVATLSQQEISSIRTKIQQFF' A
#
# COMPACT_ATOMS: atom_id res chain seq x y z
N MET A 1 13.00 -4.79 -7.04
CA MET A 1 12.31 -4.56 -5.74
C MET A 1 10.82 -4.78 -5.93
N LEU A 2 10.15 -5.51 -5.03
CA LEU A 2 8.69 -5.60 -5.03
C LEU A 2 8.09 -4.37 -4.37
N ILE A 3 7.04 -3.81 -4.95
CA ILE A 3 6.33 -2.64 -4.41
C ILE A 3 4.82 -2.85 -4.44
N VAL A 4 4.15 -2.18 -3.50
CA VAL A 4 2.69 -2.03 -3.45
C VAL A 4 2.37 -0.57 -3.81
N PRO A 5 1.61 -0.29 -4.87
CA PRO A 5 1.21 1.07 -5.21
C PRO A 5 0.26 1.67 -4.16
N ILE A 6 0.39 2.97 -3.90
CA ILE A 6 -0.54 3.75 -3.07
C ILE A 6 -1.36 4.67 -3.97
N SER A 7 -2.66 4.79 -3.70
CA SER A 7 -3.54 5.75 -4.36
C SER A 7 -4.23 6.65 -3.35
N THR A 8 -4.31 7.95 -3.65
CA THR A 8 -5.04 8.95 -2.87
C THR A 8 -6.50 9.13 -3.33
N SER A 9 -6.92 8.35 -4.34
CA SER A 9 -8.26 8.45 -4.92
C SER A 9 -9.33 8.25 -3.86
N GLU A 10 -10.26 9.20 -3.77
CA GLU A 10 -11.31 9.23 -2.77
C GLU A 10 -12.16 7.95 -2.75
N LYS A 11 -12.39 7.34 -3.91
CA LYS A 11 -13.20 6.12 -4.03
C LYS A 11 -12.74 5.00 -3.11
N TYR A 12 -11.42 4.86 -2.88
CA TYR A 12 -10.88 3.82 -2.00
C TYR A 12 -11.12 4.08 -0.51
N ARG A 13 -11.45 5.34 -0.16
CA ARG A 13 -11.77 5.78 1.19
C ARG A 13 -13.28 5.86 1.46
N THR A 14 -14.10 6.04 0.41
CA THR A 14 -15.55 6.30 0.56
C THR A 14 -16.45 5.17 0.08
N LEU A 15 -16.09 4.44 -0.97
CA LEU A 15 -16.96 3.38 -1.48
C LEU A 15 -16.78 2.09 -0.67
N GLU A 16 -17.89 1.60 -0.13
CA GLU A 16 -17.95 0.47 0.80
C GLU A 16 -17.18 -0.78 0.31
N LYS A 17 -17.31 -1.13 -0.97
CA LYS A 17 -16.64 -2.30 -1.56
C LYS A 17 -15.12 -2.25 -1.46
N TYR A 18 -14.52 -1.06 -1.47
CA TYR A 18 -13.07 -0.90 -1.33
C TYR A 18 -12.68 -0.83 0.14
N VAL A 19 -13.43 -0.09 0.96
CA VAL A 19 -13.18 0.04 2.41
C VAL A 19 -13.25 -1.31 3.12
N LYS A 20 -14.21 -2.18 2.76
CA LYS A 20 -14.37 -3.50 3.36
C LYS A 20 -13.43 -4.57 2.81
N SER A 21 -12.84 -4.35 1.64
CA SER A 21 -12.04 -5.38 0.98
C SER A 21 -10.64 -5.46 1.60
N PRO A 22 -10.15 -6.66 1.95
CA PRO A 22 -8.83 -6.82 2.57
C PRO A 22 -7.67 -6.48 1.63
N LEU A 23 -7.94 -6.37 0.32
CA LEU A 23 -6.95 -6.02 -0.71
C LEU A 23 -6.63 -4.52 -0.74
N PHE A 24 -7.42 -3.69 -0.05
CA PHE A 24 -7.25 -2.25 0.03
C PHE A 24 -6.91 -1.89 1.47
N ILE A 25 -5.68 -1.49 1.72
CA ILE A 25 -5.21 -1.15 3.08
C ILE A 25 -5.05 0.35 3.16
N ARG A 26 -5.80 0.98 4.06
CA ARG A 26 -5.64 2.40 4.35
C ARG A 26 -4.28 2.64 5.01
N ILE A 27 -3.56 3.63 4.50
CA ILE A 27 -2.27 4.10 5.02
C ILE A 27 -2.46 5.55 5.41
N ASP A 28 -2.28 5.83 6.69
CA ASP A 28 -2.30 7.18 7.27
C ASP A 28 -1.02 7.34 8.11
N THR A 29 0.08 7.71 7.47
CA THR A 29 1.39 7.81 8.12
C THR A 29 2.16 9.01 7.58
N GLY A 30 2.55 9.92 8.47
CA GLY A 30 3.21 11.17 8.08
C GLY A 30 2.31 11.99 7.15
N GLU A 31 2.84 12.37 5.99
CA GLU A 31 2.10 13.12 4.97
C GLU A 31 1.30 12.21 4.00
N ILE A 32 1.38 10.89 4.17
CA ILE A 32 0.72 9.93 3.28
C ILE A 32 -0.67 9.59 3.82
N HIS A 33 -1.69 10.03 3.09
CA HIS A 33 -3.11 9.71 3.33
C HIS A 33 -3.71 9.01 2.10
N GLY A 34 -3.59 7.68 2.06
CA GLY A 34 -3.93 6.92 0.88
C GLY A 34 -4.35 5.49 1.15
N THR A 35 -4.40 4.70 0.08
CA THR A 35 -4.75 3.29 0.12
C THR A 35 -3.73 2.49 -0.67
N ALA A 36 -3.07 1.55 0.00
CA ALA A 36 -2.21 0.55 -0.60
C ALA A 36 -3.06 -0.50 -1.34
N LEU A 37 -2.70 -0.76 -2.60
CA LEU A 37 -3.45 -1.59 -3.54
C LEU A 37 -2.77 -2.97 -3.70
N LEU A 38 -3.12 -3.94 -2.85
CA LEU A 38 -2.42 -5.22 -2.79
C LEU A 38 -2.56 -6.05 -4.06
N GLN A 39 -3.67 -5.89 -4.80
CA GLN A 39 -3.89 -6.55 -6.08
C GLN A 39 -2.98 -6.05 -7.21
N HIS A 40 -2.20 -4.99 -6.99
CA HIS A 40 -1.30 -4.38 -7.97
C HIS A 40 0.18 -4.46 -7.56
N ILE A 41 0.53 -5.43 -6.71
CA ILE A 41 1.94 -5.72 -6.39
C ILE A 41 2.70 -5.97 -7.68
N ARG A 42 3.87 -5.35 -7.81
CA ARG A 42 4.73 -5.50 -8.99
C ARG A 42 6.20 -5.36 -8.63
N ALA A 43 7.05 -5.96 -9.48
CA ALA A 43 8.48 -5.70 -9.44
C ALA A 43 8.80 -4.40 -10.18
N VAL A 44 9.66 -3.57 -9.58
CA VAL A 44 10.23 -2.37 -10.21
C VAL A 44 11.75 -2.36 -10.05
N ASP A 45 12.41 -1.69 -10.98
CA ASP A 45 13.82 -1.31 -10.89
C ASP A 45 13.93 0.01 -10.12
N PRO A 46 14.40 0.00 -8.85
CA PRO A 46 14.45 1.21 -8.03
C PRO A 46 15.44 2.23 -8.58
N THR A 47 16.50 1.81 -9.29
CA THR A 47 17.51 2.72 -9.85
C THR A 47 16.95 3.64 -10.93
N LYS A 48 15.79 3.27 -11.52
CA LYS A 48 15.11 4.03 -12.58
C LYS A 48 13.81 4.68 -12.12
N ARG A 49 13.29 4.32 -10.95
CA ARG A 49 11.91 4.62 -10.53
C ARG A 49 11.80 5.16 -9.10
N SER A 50 12.91 5.32 -8.41
CA SER A 50 12.99 5.97 -7.10
C SER A 50 14.00 7.10 -7.17
N ASP A 51 13.69 8.21 -6.51
CA ASP A 51 14.57 9.33 -6.20
C ASP A 51 15.41 9.10 -4.93
N GLY A 52 15.21 7.95 -4.25
CA GLY A 52 15.87 7.61 -2.99
C GLY A 52 15.26 8.29 -1.77
N GLU A 53 14.22 9.10 -1.92
CA GLU A 53 13.60 9.82 -0.82
C GLU A 53 12.58 8.94 -0.10
N VAL A 54 12.72 8.84 1.23
CA VAL A 54 11.78 8.13 2.09
C VAL A 54 10.88 9.16 2.77
N VAL A 55 9.65 9.30 2.26
CA VAL A 55 8.67 10.27 2.76
C VAL A 55 7.86 9.79 3.98
N ALA A 56 7.79 8.48 4.19
CA ALA A 56 7.14 7.86 5.35
C ALA A 56 7.66 6.44 5.55
N THR A 57 7.63 5.97 6.80
CA THR A 57 7.97 4.59 7.16
C THR A 57 6.82 3.96 7.94
N LEU A 58 6.36 2.80 7.49
CA LEU A 58 5.34 2.03 8.21
C LEU A 58 5.99 1.29 9.39
N SER A 59 5.23 1.16 10.47
CA SER A 59 5.62 0.34 11.60
C SER A 59 5.72 -1.14 11.22
N GLN A 60 6.46 -1.91 12.00
CA GLN A 60 6.56 -3.36 11.80
C GLN A 60 5.20 -4.07 11.93
N GLN A 61 4.31 -3.55 12.76
CA GLN A 61 2.95 -4.10 12.90
C GLN A 61 2.12 -3.91 11.63
N GLU A 62 2.20 -2.74 11.00
CA GLU A 62 1.53 -2.46 9.73
C GLU A 62 2.10 -3.34 8.61
N ILE A 63 3.43 -3.45 8.52
CA ILE A 63 4.09 -4.33 7.56
C ILE A 63 3.72 -5.80 7.77
N SER A 64 3.69 -6.27 9.02
CA SER A 64 3.26 -7.64 9.34
C SER A 64 1.82 -7.88 8.89
N SER A 65 0.93 -6.91 9.14
CA SER A 65 -0.48 -7.00 8.72
C SER A 65 -0.61 -7.06 7.20
N ILE A 66 0.15 -6.24 6.46
CA ILE A 66 0.21 -6.27 5.00
C ILE A 66 0.71 -7.64 4.52
N ARG A 67 1.80 -8.15 5.11
CA ARG A 67 2.39 -9.45 4.76
C ARG A 67 1.38 -10.59 4.93
N THR A 68 0.68 -10.65 6.05
CA THR A 68 -0.33 -11.69 6.31
C THR A 68 -1.43 -11.65 5.26
N LYS A 69 -1.93 -10.47 4.88
CA LYS A 69 -2.96 -10.37 3.83
C LYS A 69 -2.42 -10.81 2.47
N ILE A 70 -1.20 -10.41 2.09
CA ILE A 70 -0.60 -10.86 0.83
C ILE A 70 -0.52 -12.39 0.78
N GLN A 71 0.02 -13.02 1.83
CA GLN A 71 0.15 -14.48 1.92
C GLN A 71 -1.19 -15.22 1.90
N GLN A 72 -2.28 -14.58 2.31
CA GLN A 72 -3.60 -15.19 2.29
C GLN A 72 -4.20 -15.25 0.87
N PHE A 73 -3.87 -14.29 0.01
CA PHE A 73 -4.49 -14.13 -1.30
C PHE A 73 -3.59 -14.52 -2.48
N PHE A 74 -2.27 -14.67 -2.26
CA PHE A 74 -1.26 -15.00 -3.28
C PHE A 74 -0.22 -15.97 -2.73
#